data_AF-A0A4Y2K863-F1
#
_entry.id   AF-A0A4Y2K863-F1
#
_cell.length_a   1.000
_cell.length_b   1.000
_cell.length_c   1.000
_cell.angle_alpha   90.00
_cell.angle_beta   90.00
_cell.angle_gamma   90.00
#
_symmetry.space_group_name_H-M   'P 1'
#
loop_
_entity.id
_entity.type
_entity.pdbx_description
1 polymer ?
#
loop_
_entity_poly.entity_id
_entity_poly.type
_entity_poly.pdbx_seq_one_letter_code
_entity_poly.pdbx_strand_id
1 'polypeptide(L)'
;MIGDHIEQAFEKIKESLDEFLKNGSGWVFDSVIHMELKIATYHPLAPSSYIPLTSKLAAKKAVINIKNTDQKCFIWSVLAALHPVGQSAERVYHYASMEQELRLGNVTYPVQPCKVPIIENLNNLRINVFGYEDDEVFPLYISKREDIQVINLLYKTQGNDKHYCLIKNMSRFLGDLTNFNGETFYCYSCLHRFTTESLLKDHLPYCNEHSSQRIVMPELGEESVLQFKQHKFSQPVPNAIYADFETLIEPMQTLPGKTASHIPCGNAYLIIGPNGLPLKPVTVYRGSDAMDHFITSIVRQKDILAKKLHTITPMHMTTRDLEEFQKATHCNLCKKWLGKDRVRDHDHLSGKYRQALHNKCNLQLKQRKIIPCIFHNLRNYDGHLIMQGLGKLQDHEIDVIPNNMEKYISFSIRRRKENPVTLQFVDSFQFLNTSLQKLVENLDHSKFCNMQSCISSPHRDLLLKKGIHSYEYMSSFSKSEETQLPPRSAFHSSLVNERISETDYKHAQNVWKCFEIKNLGERIS
;
A
#
# COMPACT_ATOMS: atom_id res chain seq x y z
N MET A 1 17.81 39.32 -0.21
CA MET A 1 18.77 39.41 -1.34
C MET A 1 18.78 38.05 -2.05
N ILE A 2 19.23 37.96 -3.31
CA ILE A 2 19.26 36.67 -4.04
C ILE A 2 20.08 35.60 -3.29
N GLY A 3 21.09 36.01 -2.52
CA GLY A 3 21.89 35.12 -1.66
C GLY A 3 21.05 34.29 -0.68
N ASP A 4 20.12 34.92 0.04
CA ASP A 4 19.30 34.25 1.06
C ASP A 4 18.42 33.12 0.47
N HIS A 5 17.93 33.32 -0.76
CA HIS A 5 17.13 32.32 -1.47
C HIS A 5 17.96 31.16 -2.02
N ILE A 6 19.22 31.43 -2.38
CA ILE A 6 20.16 30.39 -2.81
C ILE A 6 20.55 29.52 -1.61
N GLU A 7 20.85 30.12 -0.46
CA GLU A 7 21.16 29.38 0.77
C GLU A 7 19.99 28.48 1.21
N GLN A 8 18.76 28.98 1.18
CA GLN A 8 17.57 28.17 1.48
C GLN A 8 17.37 27.01 0.49
N ALA A 9 17.69 27.21 -0.80
CA ALA A 9 17.63 26.13 -1.78
C ALA A 9 18.69 25.05 -1.51
N PHE A 10 19.90 25.44 -1.11
CA PHE A 10 20.96 24.48 -0.74
C PHE A 10 20.63 23.70 0.53
N GLU A 11 20.08 24.35 1.56
CA GLU A 11 19.65 23.64 2.78
C GLU A 11 18.54 22.63 2.49
N LYS A 12 17.55 23.00 1.67
CA LYS A 12 16.50 22.06 1.25
C LYS A 12 17.03 20.85 0.47
N ILE A 13 18.06 21.05 -0.36
CA ILE A 13 18.74 19.95 -1.07
C ILE A 13 19.46 19.03 -0.08
N LYS A 14 20.17 19.58 0.92
CA LYS A 14 20.83 18.79 1.97
C LYS A 14 19.83 17.98 2.80
N GLU A 15 18.74 18.61 3.24
CA GLU A 15 17.67 17.95 3.99
C GLU A 15 17.05 16.79 3.19
N SER A 16 16.75 17.00 1.91
CA SER A 16 16.23 15.95 1.04
C SER A 16 17.21 14.78 0.84
N LEU A 17 18.51 15.06 0.89
CA LEU A 17 19.58 14.07 0.73
C LEU A 17 19.78 13.26 2.03
N ASP A 18 19.72 13.93 3.18
CA ASP A 18 19.73 13.29 4.51
C ASP A 18 18.48 12.43 4.72
N GLU A 19 17.31 12.88 4.29
CA GLU A 19 16.06 12.13 4.36
C GLU A 19 16.10 10.89 3.45
N PHE A 20 16.67 11.02 2.24
CA PHE A 20 16.89 9.91 1.32
C PHE A 20 17.83 8.85 1.90
N LEU A 21 18.94 9.27 2.54
CA LEU A 21 19.90 8.36 3.18
C LEU A 21 19.33 7.67 4.44
N LYS A 22 18.48 8.36 5.22
CA LYS A 22 17.88 7.79 6.44
C LYS A 22 16.73 6.82 6.17
N ASN A 23 15.98 6.99 5.08
CA ASN A 23 14.68 6.33 4.90
C ASN A 23 14.62 5.20 3.83
N GLY A 24 15.70 4.78 3.16
CA GLY A 24 15.66 3.46 2.50
C GLY A 24 16.70 3.05 1.46
N SER A 25 16.72 1.74 1.23
CA SER A 25 17.26 0.97 0.08
C SER A 25 18.77 0.66 -0.04
N GLY A 26 19.63 1.16 0.86
CA GLY A 26 21.07 0.83 0.82
C GLY A 26 21.84 1.48 -0.34
N TRP A 27 21.27 2.55 -0.92
CA TRP A 27 21.95 3.37 -1.91
C TRP A 27 22.76 4.45 -1.19
N VAL A 28 24.04 4.54 -1.52
CA VAL A 28 24.91 5.63 -1.04
C VAL A 28 24.87 6.74 -2.08
N PHE A 29 24.54 7.95 -1.65
CA PHE A 29 24.67 9.13 -2.50
C PHE A 29 26.16 9.34 -2.82
N ASP A 30 26.53 9.23 -4.09
CA ASP A 30 27.92 9.35 -4.54
C ASP A 30 28.27 10.80 -4.94
N SER A 31 27.59 11.35 -5.96
CA SER A 31 27.81 12.75 -6.39
C SER A 31 26.63 13.36 -7.17
N VAL A 32 26.52 14.69 -7.16
CA VAL A 32 25.64 15.44 -8.09
C VAL A 32 26.40 15.67 -9.40
N ILE A 33 25.90 15.13 -10.50
CA ILE A 33 26.55 15.26 -11.82
C ILE A 33 26.27 16.63 -12.46
N HIS A 34 25.07 17.20 -12.23
CA HIS A 34 24.66 18.47 -12.81
C HIS A 34 23.60 19.17 -11.97
N MET A 35 23.69 20.50 -11.85
CA MET A 35 22.69 21.36 -11.23
C MET A 35 22.48 22.59 -12.11
N GLU A 36 21.24 22.88 -12.45
CA GLU A 36 20.87 24.04 -13.28
C GLU A 36 19.99 25.00 -12.48
N LEU A 37 20.43 26.25 -12.33
CA LEU A 37 19.66 27.33 -11.70
C LEU A 37 19.26 28.36 -12.76
N LYS A 38 17.97 28.46 -13.08
CA LYS A 38 17.45 29.43 -14.04
C LYS A 38 16.97 30.68 -13.33
N ILE A 39 17.62 31.81 -13.61
CA ILE A 39 17.28 33.13 -13.06
C ILE A 39 16.79 34.01 -14.21
N ALA A 40 15.60 34.59 -14.07
CA ALA A 40 15.06 35.56 -15.04
C ALA A 40 15.03 36.97 -14.45
N THR A 41 15.48 37.96 -15.22
CA THR A 41 15.55 39.37 -14.81
C THR A 41 14.19 40.05 -15.02
N TYR A 42 13.53 40.42 -13.93
CA TYR A 42 12.24 41.12 -13.96
C TYR A 42 12.41 42.60 -14.37
N HIS A 43 11.81 43.00 -15.48
CA HIS A 43 11.78 44.40 -15.95
C HIS A 43 10.35 44.95 -15.83
N PRO A 44 10.07 45.93 -14.95
CA PRO A 44 8.77 46.56 -14.88
C PRO A 44 8.66 47.73 -15.88
N LEU A 45 7.62 47.73 -16.71
CA LEU A 45 7.16 48.87 -17.51
C LEU A 45 5.63 48.96 -17.42
N ALA A 46 5.08 50.17 -17.47
CA ALA A 46 3.64 50.50 -17.46
C ALA A 46 3.37 51.65 -18.45
N PRO A 47 2.11 51.98 -18.85
CA PRO A 47 0.80 51.32 -18.63
C PRO A 47 0.09 50.95 -19.97
N SER A 48 -0.78 49.93 -20.05
CA SER A 48 -2.07 49.81 -19.36
C SER A 48 -2.29 48.42 -18.73
N SER A 49 -2.85 48.37 -17.52
CA SER A 49 -3.12 47.09 -16.85
C SER A 49 -4.37 46.35 -17.32
N TYR A 50 -5.23 46.97 -18.13
CA TYR A 50 -6.48 46.33 -18.58
C TYR A 50 -6.22 45.22 -19.59
N ILE A 51 -6.58 43.99 -19.23
CA ILE A 51 -6.52 42.83 -20.11
C ILE A 51 -7.95 42.44 -20.49
N PRO A 52 -8.34 42.49 -21.78
CA PRO A 52 -9.69 42.10 -22.20
C PRO A 52 -9.97 40.63 -21.87
N LEU A 53 -11.25 40.30 -21.62
CA LEU A 53 -11.65 38.89 -21.49
C LEU A 53 -11.57 38.19 -22.84
N THR A 54 -11.23 36.90 -22.84
CA THR A 54 -11.38 36.08 -24.04
C THR A 54 -12.86 35.97 -24.39
N SER A 55 -13.18 35.72 -25.66
CA SER A 55 -14.56 35.57 -26.14
C SER A 55 -15.36 34.56 -25.32
N LYS A 56 -14.72 33.42 -24.98
CA LYS A 56 -15.28 32.36 -24.14
C LYS A 56 -15.65 32.86 -22.73
N LEU A 57 -14.73 33.53 -22.04
CA LEU A 57 -14.99 34.07 -20.69
C LEU A 57 -16.03 35.21 -20.70
N ALA A 58 -16.02 36.05 -21.73
CA ALA A 58 -17.00 37.13 -21.89
C ALA A 58 -18.41 36.57 -22.13
N ALA A 59 -18.54 35.52 -22.95
CA ALA A 59 -19.82 34.86 -23.24
C ALA A 59 -20.49 34.30 -21.99
N LYS A 60 -19.71 33.83 -21.01
CA LYS A 60 -20.23 33.34 -19.73
C LYS A 60 -20.96 34.42 -18.94
N LYS A 61 -20.72 35.72 -19.14
CA LYS A 61 -21.31 36.80 -18.30
C LYS A 61 -21.15 36.55 -16.78
N ALA A 62 -20.08 35.86 -16.40
CA ALA A 62 -19.80 35.42 -15.02
C ALA A 62 -18.71 36.28 -14.35
N VAL A 63 -18.01 37.10 -15.14
CA VAL A 63 -16.88 37.93 -14.72
C VAL A 63 -17.20 39.40 -15.00
N ILE A 64 -16.89 40.29 -14.05
CA ILE A 64 -16.86 41.74 -14.25
C ILE A 64 -15.40 42.14 -14.41
N ASN A 65 -15.06 42.64 -15.60
CA ASN A 65 -13.71 43.09 -15.94
C ASN A 65 -13.70 44.62 -15.98
N ILE A 66 -13.14 45.25 -14.95
CA ILE A 66 -13.19 46.71 -14.77
C ILE A 66 -12.14 47.38 -15.66
N LYS A 67 -12.59 48.33 -16.47
CA LYS A 67 -11.77 49.05 -17.45
C LYS A 67 -11.00 50.18 -16.76
N ASN A 68 -9.84 49.85 -16.20
CA ASN A 68 -8.93 50.79 -15.56
C ASN A 68 -7.67 51.07 -16.41
N THR A 69 -7.09 52.26 -16.26
CA THR A 69 -5.83 52.65 -16.91
C THR A 69 -4.64 52.64 -15.93
N ASP A 70 -4.90 52.57 -14.63
CA ASP A 70 -3.91 52.48 -13.54
C ASP A 70 -3.46 51.03 -13.26
N GLN A 71 -2.74 50.78 -12.16
CA GLN A 71 -2.34 49.41 -11.71
C GLN A 71 -3.20 48.89 -10.54
N LYS A 72 -4.39 49.45 -10.34
CA LYS A 72 -5.25 49.21 -9.18
C LYS A 72 -6.40 48.23 -9.45
N CYS A 73 -6.31 47.41 -10.51
CA CYS A 73 -7.35 46.44 -10.91
C CYS A 73 -7.80 45.50 -9.78
N PHE A 74 -6.90 45.16 -8.84
CA PHE A 74 -7.24 44.41 -7.62
C PHE A 74 -8.26 45.16 -6.75
N ILE A 75 -7.99 46.44 -6.44
CA ILE A 75 -8.86 47.29 -5.60
C ILE A 75 -10.22 47.43 -6.26
N TRP A 76 -10.23 47.76 -7.56
CA TRP A 76 -11.47 47.90 -8.29
C TRP A 76 -12.29 46.62 -8.27
N SER A 77 -11.66 45.46 -8.45
CA SER A 77 -12.37 44.17 -8.44
C SER A 77 -12.95 43.82 -7.07
N VAL A 78 -12.24 44.15 -5.99
CA VAL A 78 -12.74 43.94 -4.62
C VAL A 78 -13.87 44.92 -4.30
N LEU A 79 -13.74 46.20 -4.65
CA LEU A 79 -14.81 47.20 -4.46
C LEU A 79 -16.06 46.86 -5.26
N ALA A 80 -15.91 46.33 -6.48
CA ALA A 80 -17.06 45.88 -7.26
C ALA A 80 -17.80 44.68 -6.62
N ALA A 81 -17.13 43.90 -5.77
CA ALA A 81 -17.75 42.82 -5.01
C ALA A 81 -18.48 43.36 -3.78
N LEU A 82 -17.88 44.33 -3.09
CA LEU A 82 -18.44 44.97 -1.90
C LEU A 82 -19.61 45.91 -2.24
N HIS A 83 -19.55 46.56 -3.41
CA HIS A 83 -20.53 47.54 -3.87
C HIS A 83 -21.07 47.14 -5.25
N PRO A 84 -21.96 46.14 -5.35
CA PRO A 84 -22.49 45.69 -6.63
C PRO A 84 -23.24 46.79 -7.38
N VAL A 85 -22.90 46.97 -8.66
CA VAL A 85 -23.53 47.94 -9.56
C VAL A 85 -24.31 47.20 -10.65
N GLY A 86 -25.52 47.68 -10.96
CA GLY A 86 -26.38 47.05 -11.98
C GLY A 86 -25.89 47.26 -13.42
N GLN A 87 -25.89 48.51 -13.88
CA GLN A 87 -25.54 48.86 -15.27
C GLN A 87 -24.13 49.43 -15.36
N SER A 88 -23.37 49.02 -16.38
CA SER A 88 -22.00 49.50 -16.64
C SER A 88 -21.01 49.29 -15.48
N ALA A 89 -21.15 48.19 -14.74
CA ALA A 89 -20.29 47.83 -13.60
C ALA A 89 -18.80 47.71 -13.95
N GLU A 90 -18.43 47.68 -15.23
CA GLU A 90 -17.05 47.72 -15.68
C GLU A 90 -16.38 49.11 -15.58
N ARG A 91 -17.10 50.17 -15.21
CA ARG A 91 -16.55 51.54 -15.17
C ARG A 91 -15.97 51.90 -13.80
N VAL A 92 -14.71 52.31 -13.76
CA VAL A 92 -14.00 52.74 -12.53
C VAL A 92 -14.71 53.87 -11.78
N TYR A 93 -15.41 54.76 -12.50
CA TYR A 93 -16.16 55.88 -11.92
C TYR A 93 -17.08 55.47 -10.76
N HIS A 94 -17.70 54.30 -10.83
CA HIS A 94 -18.60 53.82 -9.78
C HIS A 94 -17.90 53.52 -8.45
N TYR A 95 -16.60 53.26 -8.48
CA TYR A 95 -15.81 52.77 -7.33
C TYR A 95 -14.79 53.80 -6.84
N ALA A 96 -14.48 54.81 -7.66
CA ALA A 96 -13.41 55.77 -7.40
C ALA A 96 -13.55 56.52 -6.05
N SER A 97 -14.78 56.87 -5.65
CA SER A 97 -15.03 57.54 -4.36
C SER A 97 -14.78 56.64 -3.14
N MET A 98 -14.78 55.32 -3.34
CA MET A 98 -14.64 54.29 -2.29
C MET A 98 -13.24 53.68 -2.25
N GLU A 99 -12.28 54.22 -3.01
CA GLU A 99 -10.92 53.68 -3.08
C GLU A 99 -10.26 53.53 -1.70
N GLN A 100 -10.52 54.48 -0.80
CA GLN A 100 -9.94 54.54 0.55
C GLN A 100 -10.55 53.53 1.55
N GLU A 101 -11.61 52.81 1.18
CA GLU A 101 -12.21 51.79 2.05
C GLU A 101 -11.30 50.56 2.22
N LEU A 102 -10.42 50.30 1.25
CA LEU A 102 -9.50 49.16 1.29
C LEU A 102 -8.11 49.55 1.78
N ARG A 103 -7.69 48.95 2.88
CA ARG A 103 -6.37 49.11 3.50
C ARG A 103 -5.37 48.15 2.87
N LEU A 104 -4.33 48.66 2.23
CA LEU A 104 -3.27 47.85 1.62
C LEU A 104 -2.05 47.61 2.51
N GLY A 105 -1.89 48.38 3.60
CA GLY A 105 -0.71 48.33 4.45
C GLY A 105 0.56 48.57 3.64
N ASN A 106 1.52 47.63 3.71
CA ASN A 106 2.80 47.72 3.00
C ASN A 106 2.77 47.06 1.60
N VAL A 107 1.60 46.66 1.09
CA VAL A 107 1.48 46.03 -0.23
C VAL A 107 1.45 47.10 -1.32
N THR A 108 2.36 47.01 -2.28
CA THR A 108 2.43 47.90 -3.43
C THR A 108 1.69 47.34 -4.65
N TYR A 109 1.27 48.21 -5.56
CA TYR A 109 0.73 47.81 -6.85
C TYR A 109 1.83 47.40 -7.83
N PRO A 110 1.54 46.52 -8.81
CA PRO A 110 0.35 45.67 -8.89
C PRO A 110 0.37 44.59 -7.78
N VAL A 111 -0.80 44.33 -7.17
CA VAL A 111 -0.91 43.33 -6.10
C VAL A 111 -0.61 41.95 -6.66
N GLN A 112 0.28 41.20 -6.01
CA GLN A 112 0.56 39.81 -6.39
C GLN A 112 -0.36 38.86 -5.62
N PRO A 113 -0.78 37.71 -6.20
CA PRO A 113 -1.61 36.73 -5.51
C PRO A 113 -1.06 36.32 -4.13
N CYS A 114 0.26 36.17 -3.99
CA CYS A 114 0.91 35.83 -2.72
C CYS A 114 0.81 36.91 -1.62
N LYS A 115 0.44 38.15 -1.97
CA LYS A 115 0.25 39.27 -1.02
C LYS A 115 -1.22 39.50 -0.64
N VAL A 116 -2.16 38.82 -1.31
CA VAL A 116 -3.60 38.88 -0.99
C VAL A 116 -3.92 38.52 0.47
N PRO A 117 -3.27 37.52 1.12
CA PRO A 117 -3.54 37.21 2.52
C PRO A 117 -3.34 38.41 3.47
N ILE A 118 -2.39 39.32 3.16
CA ILE A 118 -2.12 40.50 3.97
C ILE A 118 -3.32 41.45 3.90
N ILE A 119 -3.81 41.71 2.69
CA ILE A 119 -4.94 42.61 2.45
C ILE A 119 -6.24 42.00 2.98
N GLU A 120 -6.43 40.69 2.80
CA GLU A 120 -7.56 39.93 3.35
C GLU A 120 -7.68 40.14 4.87
N ASN A 121 -6.58 39.95 5.60
CA ASN A 121 -6.55 40.11 7.06
C ASN A 121 -6.75 41.57 7.50
N LEU A 122 -6.12 42.53 6.82
CA LEU A 122 -6.21 43.95 7.16
C LEU A 122 -7.63 44.53 7.03
N ASN A 123 -8.44 43.97 6.13
CA ASN A 123 -9.78 44.45 5.82
C ASN A 123 -10.89 43.54 6.33
N ASN A 124 -10.54 42.47 7.05
CA ASN A 124 -11.47 41.44 7.48
C ASN A 124 -12.34 40.88 6.34
N LEU A 125 -11.69 40.51 5.22
CA LEU A 125 -12.35 39.93 4.04
C LEU A 125 -12.09 38.41 3.96
N ARG A 126 -12.73 37.76 2.99
CA ARG A 126 -12.44 36.40 2.53
C ARG A 126 -12.28 36.43 1.02
N ILE A 127 -11.06 36.22 0.52
CA ILE A 127 -10.72 36.40 -0.90
C ILE A 127 -10.13 35.10 -1.46
N ASN A 128 -10.69 34.64 -2.57
CA ASN A 128 -10.08 33.59 -3.39
C ASN A 128 -9.55 34.20 -4.69
N VAL A 129 -8.44 33.69 -5.18
CA VAL A 129 -7.84 34.08 -6.47
C VAL A 129 -7.66 32.83 -7.32
N PHE A 130 -8.18 32.90 -8.55
CA PHE A 130 -8.08 31.84 -9.55
C PHE A 130 -7.28 32.35 -10.76
N GLY A 131 -6.43 31.50 -11.33
CA GLY A 131 -5.78 31.71 -12.61
C GLY A 131 -6.62 31.17 -13.77
N TYR A 132 -6.30 31.62 -14.98
CA TYR A 132 -6.86 31.08 -16.22
C TYR A 132 -5.80 31.09 -17.33
N GLU A 133 -5.38 29.90 -17.74
CA GLU A 133 -4.40 29.67 -18.80
C GLU A 133 -4.89 28.50 -19.66
N ASP A 134 -4.65 28.50 -20.97
CA ASP A 134 -5.04 27.41 -21.89
C ASP A 134 -6.49 26.90 -21.74
N ASP A 135 -7.43 27.84 -21.56
CA ASP A 135 -8.86 27.55 -21.35
C ASP A 135 -9.22 26.82 -20.05
N GLU A 136 -8.28 26.81 -19.11
CA GLU A 136 -8.32 26.05 -17.88
C GLU A 136 -8.24 26.95 -16.64
N VAL A 137 -9.10 26.69 -15.65
CA VAL A 137 -9.12 27.41 -14.37
C VAL A 137 -8.33 26.63 -13.32
N PHE A 138 -7.55 27.34 -12.50
CA PHE A 138 -6.83 26.75 -11.37
C PHE A 138 -6.78 27.71 -10.17
N PRO A 139 -6.75 27.20 -8.92
CA PRO A 139 -6.63 28.04 -7.74
C PRO A 139 -5.20 28.60 -7.60
N LEU A 140 -5.07 29.91 -7.36
CA LEU A 140 -3.80 30.58 -7.02
C LEU A 140 -3.69 30.90 -5.53
N TYR A 141 -4.82 31.22 -4.90
CA TYR A 141 -4.92 31.46 -3.46
C TYR A 141 -6.36 31.18 -3.01
N ILE A 142 -6.55 30.33 -2.01
CA ILE A 142 -7.85 30.06 -1.41
C ILE A 142 -7.82 30.46 0.06
N SER A 143 -8.75 31.31 0.47
CA SER A 143 -8.86 31.73 1.87
C SER A 143 -9.29 30.57 2.76
N LYS A 144 -8.69 30.49 3.94
CA LYS A 144 -9.05 29.52 4.99
C LYS A 144 -10.19 30.01 5.90
N ARG A 145 -10.69 31.23 5.68
CA ARG A 145 -11.78 31.81 6.46
C ARG A 145 -13.12 31.26 5.97
N GLU A 146 -14.08 31.05 6.85
CA GLU A 146 -15.39 30.44 6.51
C GLU A 146 -16.59 31.29 6.93
N ASP A 147 -16.38 32.24 7.85
CA ASP A 147 -17.38 33.08 8.53
C ASP A 147 -17.80 34.32 7.73
N ILE A 148 -17.11 34.62 6.63
CA ILE A 148 -17.31 35.83 5.84
C ILE A 148 -17.70 35.46 4.40
N GLN A 149 -18.52 36.32 3.78
CA GLN A 149 -18.87 36.18 2.36
C GLN A 149 -17.62 36.18 1.49
N VAL A 150 -17.53 35.19 0.61
CA VAL A 150 -16.36 35.00 -0.26
C VAL A 150 -16.37 35.95 -1.44
N ILE A 151 -15.22 36.58 -1.70
CA ILE A 151 -14.92 37.35 -2.91
C ILE A 151 -14.03 36.50 -3.80
N ASN A 152 -14.53 36.10 -4.96
CA ASN A 152 -13.76 35.31 -5.92
C ASN A 152 -13.19 36.24 -7.00
N LEU A 153 -11.87 36.24 -7.16
CA LEU A 153 -11.16 37.03 -8.15
C LEU A 153 -10.53 36.14 -9.21
N LEU A 154 -10.52 36.62 -10.45
CA LEU A 154 -9.79 36.04 -11.56
C LEU A 154 -8.52 36.85 -11.78
N TYR A 155 -7.36 36.22 -11.73
CA TYR A 155 -6.08 36.81 -12.03
C TYR A 155 -5.62 36.35 -13.42
N LYS A 156 -5.42 37.31 -14.31
CA LYS A 156 -5.00 37.09 -15.70
C LYS A 156 -3.63 37.68 -15.95
N THR A 157 -2.89 37.02 -16.81
CA THR A 157 -1.60 37.46 -17.33
C THR A 157 -1.66 37.53 -18.85
N GLN A 158 -1.11 38.59 -19.44
CA GLN A 158 -0.90 38.70 -20.89
C GLN A 158 0.47 39.32 -21.12
N GLY A 159 1.44 38.50 -21.52
CA GLY A 159 2.85 38.93 -21.53
C GLY A 159 3.28 39.33 -20.11
N ASN A 160 3.67 40.59 -19.93
CA ASN A 160 4.06 41.15 -18.64
C ASN A 160 2.90 41.79 -17.86
N ASP A 161 1.76 42.01 -18.52
CA ASP A 161 0.62 42.67 -17.90
C ASP A 161 -0.15 41.69 -17.01
N LYS A 162 -0.65 42.24 -15.89
CA LYS A 162 -1.36 41.49 -14.85
C LYS A 162 -2.67 42.21 -14.54
N HIS A 163 -3.76 41.47 -14.48
CA HIS A 163 -5.07 42.06 -14.30
C HIS A 163 -5.98 41.19 -13.43
N TYR A 164 -6.65 41.82 -12.47
CA TYR A 164 -7.70 41.19 -11.67
C TYR A 164 -9.07 41.53 -12.25
N CYS A 165 -9.95 40.53 -12.29
CA CYS A 165 -11.37 40.70 -12.53
C CYS A 165 -12.16 40.11 -11.37
N LEU A 166 -13.40 40.56 -11.18
CA LEU A 166 -14.32 39.96 -10.22
C LEU A 166 -15.09 38.78 -10.85
N ILE A 167 -15.04 37.60 -10.22
CA ILE A 167 -15.90 36.46 -10.56
C ILE A 167 -17.21 36.61 -9.77
N LYS A 168 -18.23 37.18 -10.40
CA LYS A 168 -19.54 37.43 -9.75
C LYS A 168 -20.43 36.19 -9.63
N ASN A 169 -20.16 35.13 -10.40
CA ASN A 169 -20.92 33.88 -10.33
C ASN A 169 -20.03 32.68 -10.66
N MET A 170 -19.62 31.93 -9.63
CA MET A 170 -18.70 30.79 -9.82
C MET A 170 -19.34 29.64 -10.60
N SER A 171 -20.61 29.33 -10.33
CA SER A 171 -21.34 28.25 -11.01
C SER A 171 -21.37 28.46 -12.53
N ARG A 172 -21.64 29.69 -12.97
CA ARG A 172 -21.62 30.07 -14.38
C ARG A 172 -20.19 30.16 -14.94
N PHE A 173 -19.22 30.56 -14.12
CA PHE A 173 -17.82 30.63 -14.54
C PHE A 173 -17.24 29.24 -14.87
N LEU A 174 -17.60 28.22 -14.09
CA LEU A 174 -17.16 26.83 -14.25
C LEU A 174 -18.16 25.94 -15.02
N GLY A 175 -19.24 26.53 -15.56
CA GLY A 175 -20.35 25.79 -16.18
C GLY A 175 -19.96 24.90 -17.36
N ASP A 176 -18.95 25.28 -18.15
CA ASP A 176 -18.50 24.54 -19.34
C ASP A 176 -18.00 23.12 -19.04
N LEU A 177 -17.76 22.77 -17.77
CA LEU A 177 -17.31 21.44 -17.38
C LEU A 177 -18.43 20.39 -17.50
N THR A 178 -19.70 20.77 -17.67
CA THR A 178 -20.82 19.83 -17.76
C THR A 178 -21.98 20.30 -18.63
N ASN A 179 -22.81 19.36 -19.10
CA ASN A 179 -24.08 19.63 -19.79
C ASN A 179 -25.27 19.88 -18.82
N PHE A 180 -25.02 20.06 -17.52
CA PHE A 180 -26.07 20.23 -16.52
C PHE A 180 -26.50 21.70 -16.41
N ASN A 181 -27.81 21.95 -16.50
CA ASN A 181 -28.39 23.30 -16.58
C ASN A 181 -28.90 23.87 -15.23
N GLY A 182 -28.50 23.28 -14.10
CA GLY A 182 -28.89 23.72 -12.75
C GLY A 182 -27.76 24.39 -11.97
N GLU A 183 -28.07 24.85 -10.76
CA GLU A 183 -27.06 25.35 -9.82
C GLU A 183 -26.11 24.21 -9.42
N THR A 184 -24.81 24.51 -9.36
CA THR A 184 -23.77 23.54 -9.00
C THR A 184 -22.86 24.14 -7.94
N PHE A 185 -22.39 23.28 -7.04
CA PHE A 185 -21.56 23.67 -5.90
C PHE A 185 -20.12 23.24 -6.20
N TYR A 186 -19.14 24.08 -5.89
CA TYR A 186 -17.74 23.79 -6.17
C TYR A 186 -16.91 23.88 -4.92
N CYS A 187 -15.99 22.94 -4.74
CA CYS A 187 -14.89 23.13 -3.81
C CYS A 187 -13.88 24.08 -4.45
N TYR A 188 -13.61 25.21 -3.81
CA TYR A 188 -12.66 26.19 -4.34
C TYR A 188 -11.20 25.69 -4.32
N SER A 189 -10.88 24.72 -3.44
CA SER A 189 -9.55 24.15 -3.30
C SER A 189 -9.21 23.14 -4.40
N CYS A 190 -10.14 22.25 -4.77
CA CYS A 190 -9.90 21.20 -5.79
C CYS A 190 -10.62 21.44 -7.13
N LEU A 191 -11.50 22.46 -7.18
CA LEU A 191 -12.44 22.75 -8.27
C LEU A 191 -13.41 21.60 -8.60
N HIS A 192 -13.53 20.60 -7.71
CA HIS A 192 -14.49 19.52 -7.88
C HIS A 192 -15.92 20.03 -7.70
N ARG A 193 -16.82 19.48 -8.53
CA ARG A 193 -18.23 19.85 -8.59
C ARG A 193 -19.09 18.88 -7.81
N PHE A 194 -20.05 19.42 -7.08
CA PHE A 194 -21.05 18.68 -6.32
C PHE A 194 -22.46 19.08 -6.77
N THR A 195 -23.38 18.13 -6.75
CA THR A 195 -24.78 18.33 -7.12
C THR A 195 -25.58 18.99 -5.99
N THR A 196 -25.14 18.88 -4.74
CA THR A 196 -25.78 19.47 -3.56
C THR A 196 -24.74 20.10 -2.64
N GLU A 197 -25.16 21.08 -1.85
CA GLU A 197 -24.29 21.72 -0.86
C GLU A 197 -23.84 20.76 0.24
N SER A 198 -24.68 19.79 0.62
CA SER A 198 -24.33 18.77 1.63
C SER A 198 -23.12 17.94 1.20
N LEU A 199 -23.09 17.49 -0.06
CA LEU A 199 -21.96 16.71 -0.57
C LEU A 199 -20.66 17.53 -0.61
N LEU A 200 -20.76 18.83 -0.88
CA LEU A 200 -19.60 19.72 -0.76
C LEU A 200 -19.14 19.80 0.71
N LYS A 201 -20.06 19.97 1.66
CA LYS A 201 -19.73 20.03 3.11
C LYS A 201 -19.06 18.75 3.59
N ASP A 202 -19.51 17.58 3.14
CA ASP A 202 -18.88 16.29 3.49
C ASP A 202 -17.47 16.16 2.90
N HIS A 203 -17.20 16.80 1.76
CA HIS A 203 -15.90 16.77 1.09
C HIS A 203 -14.85 17.72 1.71
N LEU A 204 -15.28 18.90 2.20
CA LEU A 204 -14.37 19.95 2.66
C LEU A 204 -13.37 19.51 3.75
N PRO A 205 -13.74 18.72 4.79
CA PRO A 205 -12.81 18.27 5.82
C PRO A 205 -11.61 17.51 5.25
N TYR A 206 -11.83 16.66 4.26
CA TYR A 206 -10.76 15.88 3.62
C TYR A 206 -9.94 16.71 2.64
N CYS A 207 -10.59 17.58 1.86
CA CYS A 207 -9.90 18.34 0.82
C CYS A 207 -9.04 19.47 1.39
N ASN A 208 -9.47 20.11 2.47
CA ASN A 208 -8.79 21.28 3.04
C ASN A 208 -7.51 20.91 3.83
N GLU A 209 -7.29 19.63 4.12
CA GLU A 209 -6.01 19.14 4.67
C GLU A 209 -4.86 19.19 3.65
N HIS A 210 -5.19 19.26 2.37
CA HIS A 210 -4.22 19.28 1.28
C HIS A 210 -4.07 20.69 0.69
N SER A 211 -2.95 20.94 0.01
CA SER A 211 -2.78 22.18 -0.77
C SER A 211 -3.80 22.24 -1.91
N SER A 212 -4.24 23.45 -2.26
CA SER A 212 -5.14 23.66 -3.41
C SER A 212 -4.55 23.04 -4.68
N GLN A 213 -5.38 22.28 -5.39
CA GLN A 213 -4.97 21.47 -6.53
C GLN A 213 -6.12 21.37 -7.53
N ARG A 214 -5.91 20.80 -8.71
CA ARG A 214 -7.00 20.53 -9.65
C ARG A 214 -7.06 19.04 -9.92
N ILE A 215 -8.27 18.50 -9.92
CA ILE A 215 -8.49 17.11 -10.33
C ILE A 215 -8.37 17.01 -11.85
N VAL A 216 -7.45 16.17 -12.31
CA VAL A 216 -7.32 15.78 -13.72
C VAL A 216 -7.64 14.29 -13.81
N MET A 217 -8.67 13.95 -14.58
CA MET A 217 -9.00 12.55 -14.85
C MET A 217 -8.12 12.05 -16.00
N PRO A 218 -7.66 10.78 -16.00
CA PRO A 218 -6.96 10.19 -17.14
C PRO A 218 -7.82 10.29 -18.40
N GLU A 219 -7.17 10.46 -19.56
CA GLU A 219 -7.85 10.37 -20.85
C GLU A 219 -8.51 9.01 -21.02
N LEU A 220 -9.73 8.99 -21.56
CA LEU A 220 -10.48 7.75 -21.78
C LEU A 220 -9.70 6.81 -22.72
N GLY A 221 -9.28 5.65 -22.20
CA GLY A 221 -8.47 4.68 -22.94
C GLY A 221 -8.15 3.41 -22.14
N GLU A 222 -7.32 2.51 -22.70
CA GLU A 222 -6.93 1.28 -21.97
C GLU A 222 -6.16 1.58 -20.66
N GLU A 223 -5.49 2.74 -20.55
CA GLU A 223 -4.79 3.18 -19.34
C GLU A 223 -5.69 3.91 -18.32
N SER A 224 -6.95 4.25 -18.67
CA SER A 224 -7.92 4.80 -17.71
C SER A 224 -8.65 3.73 -16.90
N VAL A 225 -8.37 2.44 -17.14
CA VAL A 225 -9.01 1.30 -16.47
C VAL A 225 -7.98 0.48 -15.72
N LEU A 226 -8.13 0.39 -14.39
CA LEU A 226 -7.34 -0.52 -13.58
C LEU A 226 -7.77 -1.97 -13.85
N GLN A 227 -6.82 -2.79 -14.28
CA GLN A 227 -7.03 -4.22 -14.54
C GLN A 227 -5.89 -5.05 -13.97
N PHE A 228 -6.19 -6.27 -13.53
CA PHE A 228 -5.18 -7.19 -12.99
C PHE A 228 -4.30 -7.73 -14.12
N LYS A 229 -3.03 -7.31 -14.18
CA LYS A 229 -2.10 -7.70 -15.27
C LYS A 229 -1.35 -9.00 -15.00
N GLN A 230 -1.20 -9.42 -13.74
CA GLN A 230 -0.31 -10.52 -13.35
C GLN A 230 -1.07 -11.85 -13.15
N HIS A 231 -1.76 -12.30 -14.19
CA HIS A 231 -2.63 -13.49 -14.16
C HIS A 231 -1.94 -14.79 -13.70
N LYS A 232 -0.62 -14.91 -13.83
CA LYS A 232 0.17 -16.03 -13.28
C LYS A 232 0.01 -16.24 -11.77
N PHE A 233 -0.37 -15.21 -11.00
CA PHE A 233 -0.61 -15.31 -9.56
C PHE A 233 -2.04 -15.73 -9.21
N SER A 234 -2.94 -15.83 -10.19
CA SER A 234 -4.29 -16.38 -9.98
C SER A 234 -4.31 -17.90 -9.88
N GLN A 235 -3.22 -18.55 -10.29
CA GLN A 235 -3.13 -20.01 -10.31
C GLN A 235 -2.68 -20.51 -8.92
N PRO A 236 -3.38 -21.50 -8.33
CA PRO A 236 -2.98 -22.08 -7.06
C PRO A 236 -1.61 -22.74 -7.19
N VAL A 237 -0.80 -22.63 -6.14
CA VAL A 237 0.46 -23.37 -6.09
C VAL A 237 0.15 -24.82 -5.77
N PRO A 238 0.65 -25.80 -6.54
CA PRO A 238 0.20 -27.18 -6.39
C PRO A 238 0.54 -27.86 -5.07
N ASN A 239 1.64 -27.47 -4.44
CA ASN A 239 2.06 -28.04 -3.17
C ASN A 239 2.53 -26.92 -2.25
N ALA A 240 2.21 -27.01 -0.98
CA ALA A 240 2.70 -26.12 0.06
C ALA A 240 3.25 -26.95 1.22
N ILE A 241 4.33 -26.48 1.82
CA ILE A 241 4.90 -27.06 3.04
C ILE A 241 4.54 -26.12 4.18
N TYR A 242 3.97 -26.63 5.25
CA TYR A 242 3.80 -25.90 6.51
C TYR A 242 4.79 -26.46 7.50
N ALA A 243 5.51 -25.61 8.21
CA ALA A 243 6.55 -26.02 9.13
C ALA A 243 6.60 -25.14 10.37
N ASP A 244 7.16 -25.69 11.43
CA ASP A 244 7.36 -25.02 12.72
C ASP A 244 8.60 -25.58 13.42
N PHE A 245 9.25 -24.77 14.25
CA PHE A 245 10.39 -25.19 15.07
C PHE A 245 10.08 -25.06 16.56
N GLU A 246 10.72 -25.95 17.31
CA GLU A 246 10.78 -25.85 18.76
C GLU A 246 12.22 -25.60 19.19
N THR A 247 12.40 -24.77 20.20
CA THR A 247 13.72 -24.30 20.65
C THR A 247 13.87 -24.42 22.16
N LEU A 248 15.07 -24.81 22.60
CA LEU A 248 15.49 -24.65 24.00
C LEU A 248 15.96 -23.22 24.22
N ILE A 249 15.72 -22.71 25.44
CA ILE A 249 16.18 -21.39 25.86
C ILE A 249 17.33 -21.57 26.85
N GLU A 250 18.56 -21.42 26.37
CA GLU A 250 19.76 -21.46 27.20
C GLU A 250 20.09 -20.05 27.73
N PRO A 251 20.11 -19.82 29.05
CA PRO A 251 20.47 -18.52 29.61
C PRO A 251 21.92 -18.13 29.26
N MET A 252 22.12 -16.92 28.74
CA MET A 252 23.47 -16.39 28.47
C MET A 252 23.88 -15.42 29.58
N GLN A 253 24.90 -15.76 30.37
CA GLN A 253 25.41 -14.89 31.45
C GLN A 253 26.54 -13.95 31.01
N THR A 254 27.08 -14.10 29.79
CA THR A 254 28.42 -13.58 29.43
C THR A 254 28.44 -12.38 28.48
N LEU A 255 27.30 -11.91 27.94
CA LEU A 255 27.27 -10.77 27.00
C LEU A 255 26.22 -9.71 27.40
N PRO A 256 26.61 -8.42 27.57
CA PRO A 256 25.65 -7.37 27.87
C PRO A 256 24.67 -7.19 26.70
N GLY A 257 23.37 -7.33 26.98
CA GLY A 257 22.28 -7.14 26.01
C GLY A 257 21.71 -8.42 25.37
N LYS A 258 22.28 -9.60 25.61
CA LYS A 258 21.69 -10.90 25.20
C LYS A 258 21.39 -11.74 26.44
N THR A 259 20.10 -11.98 26.70
CA THR A 259 19.63 -12.68 27.91
C THR A 259 19.57 -14.20 27.74
N ALA A 260 19.32 -14.69 26.52
CA ALA A 260 19.25 -16.13 26.24
C ALA A 260 19.60 -16.47 24.79
N SER A 261 20.05 -17.70 24.57
CA SER A 261 20.30 -18.33 23.27
C SER A 261 19.17 -19.30 22.94
N HIS A 262 18.61 -19.19 21.73
CA HIS A 262 17.55 -20.07 21.26
C HIS A 262 18.17 -21.18 20.39
N ILE A 263 18.13 -22.41 20.88
CA ILE A 263 18.74 -23.57 20.20
C ILE A 263 17.62 -24.46 19.63
N PRO A 264 17.53 -24.63 18.30
CA PRO A 264 16.56 -25.55 17.70
C PRO A 264 16.72 -26.96 18.26
N CYS A 265 15.65 -27.52 18.81
CA CYS A 265 15.63 -28.86 19.39
C CYS A 265 14.58 -29.77 18.75
N GLY A 266 13.62 -29.20 18.05
CA GLY A 266 12.61 -29.92 17.31
C GLY A 266 12.18 -29.19 16.04
N ASN A 267 11.67 -29.94 15.07
CA ASN A 267 10.98 -29.39 13.92
C ASN A 267 9.84 -30.32 13.50
N ALA A 268 8.77 -29.72 13.01
CA ALA A 268 7.67 -30.42 12.38
C ALA A 268 7.38 -29.81 11.01
N TYR A 269 7.02 -30.65 10.04
CA TYR A 269 6.50 -30.16 8.77
C TYR A 269 5.44 -31.08 8.16
N LEU A 270 4.50 -30.46 7.44
CA LEU A 270 3.40 -31.09 6.73
C LEU A 270 3.40 -30.62 5.28
N ILE A 271 3.19 -31.55 4.34
CA ILE A 271 3.09 -31.23 2.92
C ILE A 271 1.65 -31.37 2.47
N ILE A 272 1.05 -30.27 2.01
CA ILE A 272 -0.28 -30.22 1.45
C ILE A 272 -0.19 -30.31 -0.07
N GLY A 273 -0.98 -31.23 -0.65
CA GLY A 273 -1.03 -31.47 -2.09
C GLY A 273 -2.05 -30.62 -2.84
N PRO A 274 -2.21 -30.85 -4.15
CA PRO A 274 -3.09 -30.04 -5.01
C PRO A 274 -4.58 -30.14 -4.66
N ASN A 275 -4.99 -31.20 -3.97
CA ASN A 275 -6.36 -31.42 -3.49
C ASN A 275 -6.62 -30.76 -2.12
N GLY A 276 -5.66 -30.03 -1.56
CA GLY A 276 -5.77 -29.39 -0.24
C GLY A 276 -5.59 -30.34 0.95
N LEU A 277 -5.28 -31.62 0.71
CA LEU A 277 -5.08 -32.63 1.75
C LEU A 277 -3.58 -32.93 1.98
N PRO A 278 -3.21 -33.42 3.18
CA PRO A 278 -1.87 -33.94 3.44
C PRO A 278 -1.45 -35.04 2.46
N LEU A 279 -0.25 -34.91 1.88
CA LEU A 279 0.34 -35.97 1.03
C LEU A 279 0.90 -37.14 1.83
N LYS A 280 1.26 -36.89 3.09
CA LYS A 280 1.80 -37.85 4.05
C LYS A 280 1.49 -37.36 5.47
N PRO A 281 1.57 -38.24 6.50
CA PRO A 281 1.52 -37.81 7.89
C PRO A 281 2.54 -36.72 8.21
N VAL A 282 2.27 -35.94 9.26
CA VAL A 282 3.20 -34.93 9.77
C VAL A 282 4.56 -35.58 10.05
N THR A 283 5.63 -34.94 9.58
CA THR A 283 6.99 -35.39 9.88
C THR A 283 7.49 -34.57 11.05
N VAL A 284 7.81 -35.24 12.15
CA VAL A 284 8.33 -34.63 13.38
C VAL A 284 9.73 -35.17 13.65
N TYR A 285 10.62 -34.30 14.09
CA TYR A 285 11.98 -34.64 14.46
C TYR A 285 12.38 -33.88 15.73
N ARG A 286 13.06 -34.56 16.65
CA ARG A 286 13.62 -34.00 17.88
C ARG A 286 15.08 -34.44 18.02
N GLY A 287 16.00 -33.49 18.21
CA GLY A 287 17.44 -33.75 18.30
C GLY A 287 18.25 -32.47 18.35
N SER A 288 19.53 -32.57 18.72
CA SER A 288 20.45 -31.42 18.76
C SER A 288 20.83 -30.89 17.38
N ASP A 289 20.68 -31.70 16.33
CA ASP A 289 20.87 -31.36 14.92
C ASP A 289 19.54 -31.01 14.21
N ALA A 290 18.51 -30.58 14.95
CA ALA A 290 17.17 -30.28 14.40
C ALA A 290 17.21 -29.36 13.16
N MET A 291 18.04 -28.32 13.16
CA MET A 291 18.17 -27.43 11.99
C MET A 291 18.77 -28.14 10.78
N ASP A 292 19.86 -28.90 10.96
CA ASP A 292 20.54 -29.61 9.88
C ASP A 292 19.65 -30.73 9.31
N HIS A 293 18.94 -31.44 10.19
CA HIS A 293 17.91 -32.40 9.81
C HIS A 293 16.78 -31.75 9.00
N PHE A 294 16.29 -30.59 9.44
CA PHE A 294 15.22 -29.86 8.74
C PHE A 294 15.66 -29.44 7.34
N ILE A 295 16.81 -28.77 7.21
CA ILE A 295 17.34 -28.33 5.91
C ILE A 295 17.51 -29.52 4.95
N THR A 296 18.14 -30.60 5.42
CA THR A 296 18.34 -31.83 4.63
C THR A 296 17.00 -32.43 4.20
N SER A 297 16.05 -32.52 5.12
CA SER A 297 14.71 -33.07 4.87
C SER A 297 13.94 -32.24 3.85
N ILE A 298 13.88 -30.92 4.04
CA ILE A 298 13.11 -30.02 3.17
C ILE A 298 13.73 -29.92 1.78
N VAL A 299 15.06 -29.92 1.65
CA VAL A 299 15.73 -29.99 0.33
C VAL A 299 15.38 -31.29 -0.38
N ARG A 300 15.40 -32.43 0.34
CA ARG A 300 14.96 -33.72 -0.22
C ARG A 300 13.50 -33.70 -0.66
N GLN A 301 12.59 -33.14 0.14
CA GLN A 301 11.17 -33.01 -0.23
C GLN A 301 10.99 -32.09 -1.44
N LYS A 302 11.70 -30.95 -1.48
CA LYS A 302 11.74 -30.04 -2.63
C LYS A 302 12.12 -30.78 -3.91
N ASP A 303 13.15 -31.63 -3.88
CA ASP A 303 13.59 -32.37 -5.06
C ASP A 303 12.57 -33.42 -5.53
N ILE A 304 11.87 -34.09 -4.61
CA ILE A 304 10.77 -35.00 -4.93
C ILE A 304 9.61 -34.24 -5.59
N LEU A 305 9.19 -33.11 -5.00
CA LEU A 305 8.10 -32.29 -5.52
C LEU A 305 8.48 -31.62 -6.84
N ALA A 306 9.76 -31.25 -7.01
CA ALA A 306 10.25 -30.65 -8.23
C ALA A 306 10.12 -31.59 -9.44
N LYS A 307 10.39 -32.89 -9.27
CA LYS A 307 10.16 -33.89 -10.31
C LYS A 307 8.70 -33.90 -10.76
N LYS A 308 7.75 -33.83 -9.82
CA LYS A 308 6.31 -33.77 -10.13
C LYS A 308 5.91 -32.48 -10.85
N LEU A 309 6.50 -31.33 -10.47
CA LEU A 309 6.23 -30.04 -11.11
C LEU A 309 6.78 -29.92 -12.54
N HIS A 310 7.77 -30.73 -12.91
CA HIS A 310 8.30 -30.79 -14.28
C HIS A 310 7.52 -31.75 -15.18
N THR A 311 6.76 -32.68 -14.61
CA THR A 311 5.89 -33.59 -15.38
C THR A 311 4.74 -32.80 -16.00
N ILE A 312 4.56 -32.94 -17.32
CA ILE A 312 3.41 -32.40 -18.05
C ILE A 312 2.50 -33.57 -18.39
N THR A 313 1.41 -33.72 -17.64
CA THR A 313 0.37 -34.72 -17.91
C THR A 313 -0.38 -34.34 -19.19
N PRO A 314 -0.52 -35.27 -20.16
CA PRO A 314 -1.28 -35.01 -21.37
C PRO A 314 -2.69 -34.54 -21.09
N MET A 315 -3.19 -33.63 -21.93
CA MET A 315 -4.52 -33.04 -21.77
C MET A 315 -5.60 -34.10 -21.97
N HIS A 316 -6.53 -34.17 -21.02
CA HIS A 316 -7.74 -34.98 -21.08
C HIS A 316 -8.97 -34.07 -21.11
N MET A 317 -9.80 -34.25 -22.14
CA MET A 317 -11.04 -33.50 -22.34
C MET A 317 -12.23 -34.46 -22.35
N THR A 318 -13.26 -34.14 -21.58
CA THR A 318 -14.57 -34.78 -21.69
C THR A 318 -15.32 -34.30 -22.93
N THR A 319 -16.39 -34.99 -23.33
CA THR A 319 -17.28 -34.54 -24.42
C THR A 319 -17.81 -33.12 -24.17
N ARG A 320 -18.15 -32.81 -22.91
CA ARG A 320 -18.60 -31.47 -22.51
C ARG A 320 -17.51 -30.42 -22.70
N ASP A 321 -16.27 -30.71 -22.32
CA ASP A 321 -15.14 -29.78 -22.48
C ASP A 321 -14.90 -29.45 -23.97
N LEU A 322 -15.04 -30.44 -24.84
CA LEU A 322 -14.91 -30.26 -26.29
C LEU A 322 -15.99 -29.34 -26.84
N GLU A 323 -17.24 -29.52 -26.41
CA GLU A 323 -18.35 -28.63 -26.79
C GLU A 323 -18.14 -27.21 -26.29
N GLU A 324 -17.74 -27.04 -25.03
CA GLU A 324 -17.46 -25.73 -24.43
C GLU A 324 -16.34 -25.01 -25.20
N PHE A 325 -15.27 -25.72 -25.55
CA PHE A 325 -14.18 -25.17 -26.36
C PHE A 325 -14.65 -24.76 -27.78
N GLN A 326 -15.46 -25.59 -28.44
CA GLN A 326 -15.96 -25.30 -29.78
C GLN A 326 -16.89 -24.07 -29.80
N LYS A 327 -17.79 -23.98 -28.81
CA LYS A 327 -18.76 -22.88 -28.65
C LYS A 327 -18.13 -21.58 -28.13
N ALA A 328 -16.90 -21.62 -27.60
CA ALA A 328 -16.23 -20.44 -27.07
C ALA A 328 -15.92 -19.39 -28.15
N THR A 329 -16.57 -18.23 -28.05
CA THR A 329 -16.39 -17.07 -28.94
C THR A 329 -15.45 -16.02 -28.39
N HIS A 330 -15.28 -15.94 -27.07
CA HIS A 330 -14.44 -14.95 -26.38
C HIS A 330 -13.44 -15.64 -25.46
N CYS A 331 -12.28 -15.01 -25.29
CA CYS A 331 -11.21 -15.51 -24.44
C CYS A 331 -11.63 -15.39 -22.97
N ASN A 332 -11.54 -16.49 -22.23
CA ASN A 332 -11.97 -16.48 -20.82
C ASN A 332 -11.11 -15.57 -19.92
N LEU A 333 -9.88 -15.24 -20.33
CA LEU A 333 -8.98 -14.36 -19.58
C LEU A 333 -9.20 -12.87 -19.90
N CYS A 334 -8.96 -12.45 -21.15
CA CYS A 334 -9.02 -11.04 -21.54
C CYS A 334 -10.39 -10.57 -22.05
N LYS A 335 -11.36 -11.48 -22.16
CA LYS A 335 -12.73 -11.24 -22.64
C LYS A 335 -12.85 -10.71 -24.08
N LYS A 336 -11.75 -10.64 -24.84
CA LYS A 336 -11.74 -10.27 -26.28
C LYS A 336 -12.09 -11.49 -27.16
N TRP A 337 -12.60 -11.26 -28.37
CA TRP A 337 -13.00 -12.30 -29.33
C TRP A 337 -11.87 -13.28 -29.67
N LEU A 338 -12.17 -14.58 -29.75
CA LEU A 338 -11.22 -15.65 -30.11
C LEU A 338 -11.15 -15.83 -31.62
N GLY A 339 -9.94 -15.77 -32.17
CA GLY A 339 -9.67 -15.99 -33.59
C GLY A 339 -9.01 -17.34 -33.85
N LYS A 340 -8.12 -17.36 -34.85
CA LYS A 340 -7.32 -18.55 -35.21
C LYS A 340 -6.30 -18.94 -34.13
N ASP A 341 -5.99 -18.04 -33.19
CA ASP A 341 -5.06 -18.23 -32.09
C ASP A 341 -5.71 -18.81 -30.82
N ARG A 342 -6.93 -19.36 -30.95
CA ARG A 342 -7.66 -20.05 -29.89
C ARG A 342 -6.95 -21.35 -29.49
N VAL A 343 -6.48 -21.40 -28.26
CA VAL A 343 -5.79 -22.54 -27.66
C VAL A 343 -6.55 -23.11 -26.46
N ARG A 344 -6.25 -24.36 -26.13
CA ARG A 344 -6.83 -25.10 -25.00
C ARG A 344 -5.91 -24.99 -23.79
N ASP A 345 -6.30 -24.19 -22.81
CA ASP A 345 -5.65 -24.13 -21.50
C ASP A 345 -5.96 -25.42 -20.73
N HIS A 346 -4.95 -25.98 -20.06
CA HIS A 346 -5.12 -27.18 -19.24
C HIS A 346 -4.15 -27.15 -18.06
N ASP A 347 -4.52 -27.87 -17.01
CA ASP A 347 -3.64 -28.11 -15.88
C ASP A 347 -2.56 -29.14 -16.25
N HIS A 348 -1.29 -28.77 -16.16
CA HIS A 348 -0.18 -29.68 -16.47
C HIS A 348 -0.03 -30.81 -15.45
N LEU A 349 -0.62 -30.71 -14.26
CA LEU A 349 -0.56 -31.77 -13.25
C LEU A 349 -1.67 -32.80 -13.41
N SER A 350 -2.93 -32.36 -13.46
CA SER A 350 -4.08 -33.27 -13.64
C SER A 350 -4.38 -33.62 -15.10
N GLY A 351 -3.86 -32.87 -16.07
CA GLY A 351 -4.23 -32.97 -17.48
C GLY A 351 -5.60 -32.36 -17.80
N LYS A 352 -6.35 -31.87 -16.79
CA LYS A 352 -7.72 -31.40 -16.98
C LYS A 352 -7.77 -30.10 -17.79
N TYR A 353 -8.61 -30.07 -18.82
CA TYR A 353 -8.94 -28.84 -19.55
C TYR A 353 -9.57 -27.79 -18.63
N ARG A 354 -9.19 -26.52 -18.85
CA ARG A 354 -9.65 -25.38 -18.06
C ARG A 354 -10.55 -24.46 -18.87
N GLN A 355 -10.07 -24.00 -20.02
CA GLN A 355 -10.73 -22.93 -20.77
C GLN A 355 -10.13 -22.68 -22.17
N ALA A 356 -10.90 -21.95 -22.99
CA ALA A 356 -10.46 -21.46 -24.29
C ALA A 356 -9.84 -20.07 -24.14
N LEU A 357 -8.59 -19.91 -24.60
CA LEU A 357 -7.83 -18.67 -24.49
C LEU A 357 -7.15 -18.30 -25.80
N HIS A 358 -6.75 -17.03 -25.94
CA HIS A 358 -5.70 -16.67 -26.91
C HIS A 358 -4.37 -17.31 -26.50
N ASN A 359 -3.51 -17.64 -27.46
CA ASN A 359 -2.18 -18.16 -27.18
C ASN A 359 -1.38 -17.27 -26.21
N LYS A 360 -1.42 -15.93 -26.41
CA LYS A 360 -0.77 -14.96 -25.51
C LYS A 360 -1.34 -15.01 -24.08
N CYS A 361 -2.66 -15.14 -23.93
CA CYS A 361 -3.31 -15.24 -22.63
C CYS A 361 -2.93 -16.55 -21.93
N ASN A 362 -2.88 -17.66 -22.66
CA ASN A 362 -2.46 -18.96 -22.13
C ASN A 362 -1.03 -18.93 -21.57
N LEU A 363 -0.09 -18.27 -22.27
CA LEU A 363 1.29 -18.11 -21.80
C LEU A 363 1.39 -17.31 -20.49
N GLN A 364 0.42 -16.45 -20.17
CA GLN A 364 0.37 -15.72 -18.90
C GLN A 364 -0.07 -16.61 -17.73
N LEU A 365 -0.71 -17.75 -17.98
CA LEU A 365 -1.15 -18.71 -16.96
C LEU A 365 -0.13 -19.82 -16.71
N LYS A 366 1.11 -19.65 -17.20
CA LYS A 366 2.19 -20.63 -17.00
C LYS A 366 2.35 -20.96 -15.51
N GLN A 367 2.26 -22.25 -15.21
CA GLN A 367 2.45 -22.77 -13.85
C GLN A 367 3.82 -22.36 -13.30
N ARG A 368 3.80 -21.77 -12.10
CA ARG A 368 5.02 -21.34 -11.40
C ARG A 368 5.73 -22.56 -10.83
N LYS A 369 7.06 -22.59 -11.00
CA LYS A 369 7.95 -23.61 -10.44
C LYS A 369 8.41 -23.20 -9.04
N ILE A 370 7.46 -22.97 -8.14
CA ILE A 370 7.72 -22.54 -6.76
C ILE A 370 7.00 -23.47 -5.79
N ILE A 371 7.66 -23.79 -4.67
CA ILE A 371 7.09 -24.51 -3.54
C ILE A 371 7.19 -23.58 -2.32
N PRO A 372 6.08 -23.04 -1.80
CA PRO A 372 6.10 -22.27 -0.57
C PRO A 372 6.32 -23.17 0.64
N CYS A 373 7.21 -22.77 1.53
CA CYS A 373 7.40 -23.28 2.87
C CYS A 373 6.94 -22.18 3.85
N ILE A 374 5.81 -22.41 4.48
CA ILE A 374 5.03 -21.43 5.22
C ILE A 374 5.28 -21.65 6.70
N PHE A 375 5.72 -20.59 7.35
CA PHE A 375 5.83 -20.47 8.80
C PHE A 375 4.89 -19.35 9.27
N HIS A 376 4.52 -19.35 10.54
CA HIS A 376 3.76 -18.25 11.12
C HIS A 376 4.68 -17.41 12.00
N ASN A 377 4.83 -16.12 11.68
CA ASN A 377 5.78 -15.20 12.33
C ASN A 377 7.26 -15.50 12.00
N LEU A 378 7.52 -16.05 10.80
CA LEU A 378 8.86 -16.40 10.28
C LEU A 378 9.86 -15.26 10.46
N ARG A 379 9.46 -14.03 10.09
CA ARG A 379 10.35 -12.87 10.01
C ARG A 379 10.99 -12.51 11.35
N ASN A 380 10.30 -12.79 12.46
CA ASN A 380 10.73 -12.39 13.79
C ASN A 380 11.36 -13.54 14.60
N TYR A 381 11.29 -14.79 14.11
CA TYR A 381 11.73 -15.95 14.87
C TYR A 381 12.49 -16.96 14.00
N ASP A 382 11.79 -17.91 13.38
CA ASP A 382 12.38 -19.05 12.67
C ASP A 382 13.30 -18.63 11.51
N GLY A 383 13.02 -17.50 10.89
CA GLY A 383 13.82 -16.97 9.78
C GLY A 383 15.29 -16.80 10.15
N HIS A 384 15.58 -16.36 11.38
CA HIS A 384 16.96 -16.20 11.85
C HIS A 384 17.68 -17.55 11.98
N LEU A 385 16.97 -18.57 12.49
CA LEU A 385 17.49 -19.93 12.68
C LEU A 385 17.74 -20.60 11.32
N ILE A 386 16.78 -20.49 10.40
CA ILE A 386 16.85 -21.09 9.07
C ILE A 386 17.99 -20.46 8.27
N MET A 387 18.17 -19.13 8.31
CA MET A 387 19.23 -18.45 7.56
C MET A 387 20.63 -18.91 7.98
N GLN A 388 20.85 -19.21 9.26
CA GLN A 388 22.10 -19.81 9.73
C GLN A 388 22.33 -21.22 9.14
N GLY A 389 21.27 -22.04 9.07
CA GLY A 389 21.32 -23.36 8.44
C GLY A 389 21.54 -23.31 6.92
N LEU A 390 20.90 -22.36 6.23
CA LEU A 390 21.02 -22.19 4.78
C LEU A 390 22.43 -21.79 4.34
N GLY A 391 23.18 -21.04 5.16
CA GLY A 391 24.57 -20.69 4.88
C GLY A 391 25.50 -21.90 4.69
N LYS A 392 25.10 -23.10 5.15
CA LYS A 392 25.85 -24.34 4.96
C LYS A 392 25.66 -24.96 3.57
N LEU A 393 24.67 -24.52 2.78
CA LEU A 393 24.36 -25.08 1.46
C LEU A 393 25.24 -24.42 0.37
N GLN A 394 26.26 -25.14 -0.11
CA GLN A 394 27.19 -24.59 -1.12
C GLN A 394 26.62 -24.52 -2.54
N ASP A 395 25.73 -25.46 -2.92
CA ASP A 395 25.21 -25.59 -4.30
C ASP A 395 23.91 -24.80 -4.57
N HIS A 396 23.45 -24.02 -3.58
CA HIS A 396 22.20 -23.27 -3.67
C HIS A 396 22.47 -21.77 -3.79
N GLU A 397 21.71 -21.12 -4.65
CA GLU A 397 21.55 -19.67 -4.69
C GLU A 397 20.45 -19.30 -3.68
N ILE A 398 20.73 -18.28 -2.88
CA ILE A 398 19.79 -17.73 -1.89
C ILE A 398 19.38 -16.35 -2.42
N ASP A 399 18.08 -16.17 -2.59
CA ASP A 399 17.47 -14.88 -2.96
C ASP A 399 16.64 -14.38 -1.77
N VAL A 400 16.80 -13.11 -1.40
CA VAL A 400 16.28 -12.55 -0.15
C VAL A 400 15.57 -11.24 -0.45
N ILE A 401 14.38 -11.08 0.13
CA ILE A 401 13.64 -9.82 0.17
C ILE A 401 13.80 -9.26 1.59
N PRO A 402 14.76 -8.35 1.83
CA PRO A 402 14.99 -7.79 3.15
C PRO A 402 13.92 -6.77 3.52
N ASN A 403 13.56 -6.72 4.81
CA ASN A 403 12.82 -5.61 5.41
C ASN A 403 13.81 -4.58 5.99
N ASN A 404 14.84 -5.08 6.66
CA ASN A 404 15.99 -4.32 7.15
C ASN A 404 17.20 -5.28 7.24
N MET A 405 18.30 -4.85 7.87
CA MET A 405 19.54 -5.64 7.97
C MET A 405 19.39 -6.94 8.78
N GLU A 406 18.34 -7.08 9.60
CA GLU A 406 18.15 -8.23 10.49
C GLU A 406 16.94 -9.09 10.08
N LYS A 407 15.90 -8.45 9.54
CA LYS A 407 14.59 -9.07 9.29
C LYS A 407 14.35 -9.23 7.80
N TYR A 408 13.97 -10.45 7.41
CA TYR A 408 13.66 -10.81 6.03
C TYR A 408 12.15 -11.02 5.83
N ILE A 409 11.57 -10.38 4.81
CA ILE A 409 10.16 -10.52 4.46
C ILE A 409 9.90 -11.92 3.90
N SER A 410 10.78 -12.37 3.01
CA SER A 410 10.79 -13.70 2.41
C SER A 410 12.21 -13.98 1.93
N PHE A 411 12.59 -15.25 1.93
CA PHE A 411 13.83 -15.70 1.30
C PHE A 411 13.54 -17.01 0.57
N SER A 412 14.36 -17.33 -0.42
CA SER A 412 14.16 -18.50 -1.25
C SER A 412 15.48 -19.14 -1.64
N ILE A 413 15.43 -20.44 -1.87
CA ILE A 413 16.59 -21.21 -2.31
C ILE A 413 16.32 -21.89 -3.65
N ARG A 414 17.35 -21.86 -4.50
CA ARG A 414 17.30 -22.36 -5.88
C ARG A 414 18.61 -23.08 -6.20
N ARG A 415 18.56 -24.23 -6.90
CA ARG A 415 19.79 -24.89 -7.39
C ARG A 415 20.34 -24.13 -8.60
N ARG A 416 21.67 -23.94 -8.67
CA ARG A 416 22.32 -23.14 -9.72
C ARG A 416 22.29 -23.77 -11.12
N LYS A 417 22.36 -25.10 -11.25
CA LYS A 417 22.69 -25.78 -12.52
C LYS A 417 21.55 -26.55 -13.21
N GLU A 418 20.36 -26.65 -12.63
CA GLU A 418 19.28 -27.52 -13.17
C GLU A 418 17.92 -26.85 -13.07
N ASN A 419 17.21 -26.67 -14.21
CA ASN A 419 15.81 -26.25 -14.38
C ASN A 419 15.05 -25.98 -13.05
N PRO A 420 15.35 -24.88 -12.34
CA PRO A 420 15.27 -24.94 -10.90
C PRO A 420 13.86 -24.63 -10.42
N VAL A 421 13.34 -25.50 -9.57
CA VAL A 421 12.19 -25.20 -8.73
C VAL A 421 12.69 -24.43 -7.51
N THR A 422 12.08 -23.28 -7.25
CA THR A 422 12.41 -22.44 -6.11
C THR A 422 11.63 -22.89 -4.88
N LEU A 423 12.33 -23.14 -3.77
CA LEU A 423 11.68 -23.28 -2.47
C LEU A 423 11.65 -21.90 -1.81
N GLN A 424 10.46 -21.39 -1.53
CA GLN A 424 10.27 -20.04 -1.01
C GLN A 424 9.76 -20.09 0.42
N PHE A 425 10.49 -19.49 1.35
CA PHE A 425 10.06 -19.35 2.74
C PHE A 425 9.17 -18.11 2.88
N VAL A 426 7.98 -18.31 3.45
CA VAL A 426 6.92 -17.31 3.51
C VAL A 426 6.42 -17.16 4.94
N ASP A 427 6.29 -15.91 5.37
CA ASP A 427 5.68 -15.57 6.66
C ASP A 427 4.17 -15.37 6.51
N SER A 428 3.38 -16.31 7.03
CA SER A 428 1.93 -16.19 7.02
C SER A 428 1.39 -15.04 7.87
N PHE A 429 2.16 -14.54 8.86
CA PHE A 429 1.74 -13.42 9.70
C PHE A 429 1.61 -12.11 8.89
N GLN A 430 2.22 -12.02 7.71
CA GLN A 430 2.11 -10.83 6.85
C GLN A 430 0.73 -10.67 6.19
N PHE A 431 0.00 -11.77 6.02
CA PHE A 431 -1.35 -11.77 5.44
C PHE A 431 -2.42 -12.34 6.39
N LEU A 432 -2.02 -12.97 7.49
CA LEU A 432 -2.83 -13.33 8.64
C LEU A 432 -2.26 -12.65 9.88
N ASN A 433 -2.51 -11.34 10.01
CA ASN A 433 -1.84 -10.41 10.93
C ASN A 433 -2.25 -10.54 12.41
N THR A 434 -2.46 -11.77 12.89
CA THR A 434 -2.83 -12.06 14.27
C THR A 434 -2.34 -13.44 14.69
N SER A 435 -2.36 -13.74 15.98
CA SER A 435 -1.85 -15.02 16.49
C SER A 435 -2.66 -16.21 15.98
N LEU A 436 -2.02 -17.38 15.85
CA LEU A 436 -2.70 -18.64 15.52
C LEU A 436 -3.91 -18.90 16.43
N GLN A 437 -3.82 -18.57 17.73
CA GLN A 437 -4.93 -18.67 18.67
C GLN A 437 -6.15 -17.88 18.18
N LYS A 438 -5.97 -16.59 17.87
CA LYS A 438 -7.06 -15.73 17.39
C LYS A 438 -7.58 -16.19 16.03
N LEU A 439 -6.72 -16.72 15.16
CA LEU A 439 -7.14 -17.28 13.88
C LEU A 439 -8.04 -18.50 14.07
N VAL A 440 -7.68 -19.39 15.01
CA VAL A 440 -8.48 -20.57 15.32
C VAL A 440 -9.82 -20.19 15.97
N GLU A 441 -9.83 -19.23 16.89
CA GLU A 441 -11.06 -18.73 17.55
C GLU A 441 -12.04 -18.07 16.55
N ASN A 442 -11.53 -17.46 15.48
CA ASN A 442 -12.36 -16.83 14.44
C ASN A 442 -12.88 -17.79 13.37
N LEU A 443 -12.43 -19.06 13.36
CA LEU A 443 -12.83 -20.05 12.38
C LEU A 443 -13.89 -21.01 12.94
N ASP A 444 -14.90 -21.29 12.13
CA ASP A 444 -15.88 -22.33 12.46
C ASP A 444 -15.22 -23.72 12.51
N HIS A 445 -15.62 -24.54 13.49
CA HIS A 445 -15.04 -25.87 13.72
C HIS A 445 -15.14 -26.81 12.50
N SER A 446 -16.11 -26.60 11.60
CA SER A 446 -16.24 -27.37 10.34
C SER A 446 -15.11 -27.10 9.33
N LYS A 447 -14.39 -25.96 9.47
CA LYS A 447 -13.32 -25.57 8.54
C LYS A 447 -12.00 -26.29 8.79
N PHE A 448 -11.86 -27.00 9.91
CA PHE A 448 -10.67 -27.78 10.24
C PHE A 448 -10.66 -29.17 9.59
N CYS A 449 -11.03 -29.28 8.31
CA CYS A 449 -11.18 -30.55 7.60
C CYS A 449 -9.90 -31.42 7.65
N ASN A 450 -8.73 -30.80 7.48
CA ASN A 450 -7.43 -31.49 7.55
C ASN A 450 -7.13 -32.05 8.96
N MET A 451 -7.55 -31.35 10.02
CA MET A 451 -7.40 -31.86 11.39
C MET A 451 -8.42 -32.97 11.66
N GLN A 452 -9.66 -32.81 11.20
CA GLN A 452 -10.72 -33.82 11.36
C GLN A 452 -10.39 -35.14 10.67
N SER A 453 -9.70 -35.10 9.53
CA SER A 453 -9.26 -36.31 8.83
C SER A 453 -8.14 -37.07 9.55
N CYS A 454 -7.41 -36.40 10.45
CA CYS A 454 -6.22 -36.94 11.08
C CYS A 454 -6.43 -37.27 12.57
N ILE A 455 -7.30 -36.53 13.27
CA ILE A 455 -7.44 -36.58 14.73
C ILE A 455 -8.93 -36.51 15.12
N SER A 456 -9.38 -37.49 15.90
CA SER A 456 -10.74 -37.55 16.44
C SER A 456 -10.92 -36.73 17.73
N SER A 457 -12.17 -36.45 18.10
CA SER A 457 -12.50 -35.95 19.44
C SER A 457 -12.27 -37.06 20.48
N PRO A 458 -11.79 -36.78 21.71
CA PRO A 458 -11.57 -35.45 22.31
C PRO A 458 -10.23 -34.79 21.98
N HIS A 459 -9.23 -35.52 21.44
CA HIS A 459 -7.88 -35.02 21.17
C HIS A 459 -7.87 -33.77 20.28
N ARG A 460 -8.67 -33.77 19.21
CA ARG A 460 -8.80 -32.63 18.30
C ARG A 460 -9.22 -31.34 19.03
N ASP A 461 -10.21 -31.43 19.91
CA ASP A 461 -10.80 -30.26 20.57
C ASP A 461 -9.82 -29.62 21.56
N LEU A 462 -8.87 -30.40 22.06
CA LEU A 462 -7.75 -29.91 22.86
C LEU A 462 -6.70 -29.18 22.00
N LEU A 463 -6.46 -29.62 20.77
CA LEU A 463 -5.49 -29.01 19.84
C LEU A 463 -6.01 -27.74 19.15
N LEU A 464 -7.33 -27.49 19.19
CA LEU A 464 -7.92 -26.22 18.75
C LEU A 464 -7.77 -25.09 19.79
N LYS A 465 -7.11 -25.38 20.92
CA LYS A 465 -6.74 -24.38 21.93
C LYS A 465 -5.24 -24.17 21.89
N LYS A 466 -4.80 -22.98 22.31
CA LYS A 466 -3.38 -22.66 22.40
C LYS A 466 -2.67 -23.64 23.33
N GLY A 467 -1.63 -24.28 22.82
CA GLY A 467 -0.75 -25.13 23.63
C GLY A 467 -0.07 -24.32 24.74
N ILE A 468 -0.04 -24.88 25.93
CA ILE A 468 0.62 -24.29 27.10
C ILE A 468 2.01 -24.92 27.25
N HIS A 469 3.04 -24.11 27.10
CA HIS A 469 4.43 -24.56 27.12
C HIS A 469 5.28 -23.71 28.09
N SER A 470 6.23 -24.34 28.77
CA SER A 470 7.12 -23.70 29.76
C SER A 470 8.50 -23.49 29.12
N TYR A 471 8.60 -22.44 28.31
CA TYR A 471 9.80 -22.18 27.51
C TYR A 471 11.07 -21.97 28.35
N GLU A 472 10.98 -21.24 29.46
CA GLU A 472 12.14 -20.95 30.32
C GLU A 472 12.62 -22.16 31.12
N TYR A 473 11.70 -23.08 31.44
CA TYR A 473 12.06 -24.34 32.08
C TYR A 473 12.79 -25.27 31.11
N MET A 474 12.44 -25.22 29.83
CA MET A 474 13.06 -25.99 28.74
C MET A 474 14.40 -25.39 28.30
N SER A 475 15.39 -25.46 29.19
CA SER A 475 16.74 -24.93 28.98
C SER A 475 17.77 -25.96 28.54
N SER A 476 17.45 -27.25 28.53
CA SER A 476 18.38 -28.30 28.11
C SER A 476 17.64 -29.52 27.52
N PHE A 477 18.37 -30.34 26.76
CA PHE A 477 17.83 -31.61 26.26
C PHE A 477 17.49 -32.59 27.39
N SER A 478 18.21 -32.58 28.51
CA SER A 478 17.91 -33.46 29.64
C SER A 478 16.52 -33.21 30.25
N LYS A 479 16.02 -31.96 30.20
CA LYS A 479 14.65 -31.64 30.62
C LYS A 479 13.60 -32.34 29.79
N SER A 480 13.87 -32.61 28.51
CA SER A 480 12.90 -33.30 27.64
C SER A 480 12.66 -34.77 28.04
N GLU A 481 13.55 -35.37 28.83
CA GLU A 481 13.41 -36.74 29.34
C GLU A 481 12.63 -36.82 30.67
N GLU A 482 12.25 -35.68 31.26
CA GLU A 482 11.43 -35.67 32.47
C GLU A 482 10.03 -36.20 32.19
N THR A 483 9.56 -37.13 33.03
CA THR A 483 8.31 -37.89 32.85
C THR A 483 7.10 -37.26 33.53
N GLN A 484 7.25 -36.05 34.08
CA GLN A 484 6.19 -35.33 34.78
C GLN A 484 6.05 -33.92 34.22
N LEU A 485 4.81 -33.42 34.23
CA LEU A 485 4.55 -32.02 33.90
C LEU A 485 5.21 -31.12 34.98
N PRO A 486 5.95 -30.05 34.59
CA PRO A 486 6.56 -29.13 35.53
C PRO A 486 5.53 -28.52 36.48
N PRO A 487 5.93 -28.12 37.70
CA PRO A 487 5.03 -27.43 38.61
C PRO A 487 4.57 -26.11 37.98
N ARG A 488 3.37 -25.63 38.38
CA ARG A 488 2.81 -24.36 37.90
C ARG A 488 3.76 -23.16 38.03
N SER A 489 4.63 -23.15 39.05
CA SER A 489 5.64 -22.12 39.26
C SER A 489 6.70 -22.04 38.14
N ALA A 490 6.91 -23.12 37.38
CA ALA A 490 7.84 -23.16 36.25
C ALA A 490 7.26 -22.54 34.97
N PHE A 491 5.96 -22.27 34.90
CA PHE A 491 5.31 -21.64 33.74
C PHE A 491 5.31 -20.10 33.85
N HIS A 492 6.45 -19.52 34.25
CA HIS A 492 6.66 -18.06 34.23
C HIS A 492 7.14 -17.65 32.84
N SER A 493 6.71 -16.47 32.39
CA SER A 493 7.20 -15.86 31.16
C SER A 493 7.77 -14.49 31.47
N SER A 494 9.08 -14.33 31.31
CA SER A 494 9.83 -13.08 31.43
C SER A 494 9.40 -12.03 30.41
N LEU A 495 8.87 -12.45 29.25
CA LEU A 495 8.40 -11.53 28.20
C LEU A 495 7.17 -10.72 28.61
N VAL A 496 6.23 -11.33 29.34
CA VAL A 496 5.01 -10.68 29.85
C VAL A 496 5.06 -10.43 31.36
N ASN A 497 6.07 -10.97 32.04
CA ASN A 497 6.25 -10.98 33.49
C ASN A 497 5.01 -11.45 34.27
N GLU A 498 4.31 -12.45 33.72
CA GLU A 498 3.07 -13.00 34.28
C GLU A 498 3.22 -14.47 34.64
N ARG A 499 2.42 -14.91 35.61
CA ARG A 499 2.26 -16.34 35.96
C ARG A 499 1.10 -16.93 35.18
N ILE A 500 1.22 -18.20 34.81
CA ILE A 500 0.11 -18.93 34.20
C ILE A 500 -1.15 -18.95 35.09
N SER A 501 -2.31 -18.81 34.43
CA SER A 501 -3.62 -18.96 35.06
C SER A 501 -3.86 -20.40 35.54
N GLU A 502 -4.74 -20.59 36.52
CA GLU A 502 -5.10 -21.94 36.97
C GLU A 502 -5.84 -22.73 35.88
N THR A 503 -6.65 -22.05 35.06
CA THR A 503 -7.39 -22.64 33.95
C THR A 503 -6.45 -23.17 32.86
N ASP A 504 -5.40 -22.42 32.51
CA ASP A 504 -4.43 -22.84 31.50
C ASP A 504 -3.56 -23.99 32.01
N TYR A 505 -3.19 -23.97 33.29
CA TYR A 505 -2.45 -25.09 33.88
C TYR A 505 -3.31 -26.37 33.94
N LYS A 506 -4.61 -26.27 34.28
CA LYS A 506 -5.55 -27.40 34.18
C LYS A 506 -5.66 -27.91 32.73
N HIS A 507 -5.69 -27.01 31.75
CA HIS A 507 -5.68 -27.40 30.34
C HIS A 507 -4.39 -28.16 29.98
N ALA A 508 -3.22 -27.69 30.43
CA ALA A 508 -1.94 -28.37 30.25
C ALA A 508 -1.93 -29.80 30.84
N GLN A 509 -2.51 -29.98 32.03
CA GLN A 509 -2.68 -31.28 32.68
C GLN A 509 -3.66 -32.19 31.91
N ASN A 510 -4.74 -31.63 31.38
CA ASN A 510 -5.71 -32.37 30.57
C ASN A 510 -5.08 -32.87 29.27
N VAL A 511 -4.29 -32.04 28.58
CA VAL A 511 -3.52 -32.45 27.39
C VAL A 511 -2.54 -33.57 27.74
N TRP A 512 -1.78 -33.43 28.82
CA TRP A 512 -0.83 -34.46 29.27
C TRP A 512 -1.48 -35.82 29.48
N LYS A 513 -2.64 -35.84 30.16
CA LYS A 513 -3.38 -37.07 30.43
C LYS A 513 -4.06 -37.64 29.20
N CYS A 514 -4.72 -36.79 28.40
CA CYS A 514 -5.51 -37.23 27.24
C CYS A 514 -4.64 -37.82 26.13
N PHE A 515 -3.43 -37.29 25.93
CA PHE A 515 -2.47 -37.78 24.94
C PHE A 515 -1.51 -38.83 25.49
N GLU A 516 -1.68 -39.26 26.75
CA GLU A 516 -0.82 -40.26 27.40
C GLU A 516 0.69 -39.94 27.29
N ILE A 517 1.02 -38.65 27.44
CA ILE A 517 2.37 -38.13 27.25
C ILE A 517 3.32 -38.75 28.28
N LYS A 518 4.44 -39.34 27.81
CA LYS A 518 5.40 -40.03 28.67
C LYS A 518 6.51 -39.14 29.18
N ASN A 519 6.90 -38.13 28.42
CA ASN A 519 7.95 -37.19 28.78
C ASN A 519 7.73 -35.80 28.14
N LEU A 520 8.46 -34.79 28.61
CA LEU A 520 8.33 -33.42 28.11
C LEU A 520 8.71 -33.30 26.63
N GLY A 521 9.58 -34.17 26.11
CA GLY A 521 9.94 -34.21 24.69
C GLY A 521 8.78 -34.60 23.77
N GLU A 522 8.01 -35.61 24.16
CA GLU A 522 6.78 -36.03 23.44
C GLU A 522 5.70 -34.94 23.46
N ARG A 523 5.68 -34.06 24.45
CA ARG A 523 4.75 -32.92 24.50
C ARG A 523 5.10 -31.82 23.48
N ILE A 524 6.39 -31.68 23.19
CA ILE A 524 6.95 -30.67 22.28
C ILE A 524 6.85 -31.13 20.83
N SER A 525 6.80 -32.46 20.63
CA SER A 525 6.72 -33.13 19.32
C SER A 525 5.26 -33.29 18.89
#